data_AF-K3XRU1-F1
#
_entry.id   AF-K3XRU1-F1
#
_cell.length_a   1.000
_cell.length_b   1.000
_cell.length_c   1.000
_cell.angle_alpha   90.00
_cell.angle_beta   90.00
_cell.angle_gamma   90.00
#
_symmetry.space_group_name_H-M   'P 1'
#
loop_
_entity.id
_entity.type
_entity.pdbx_description
1 polymer ?
#
loop_
_entity_poly.entity_id
_entity_poly.type
_entity_poly.pdbx_seq_one_letter_code
_entity_poly.pdbx_strand_id
1 'polypeptide(L)'
;SRPVFPKSSKPNHSLAVSLATSTHFASRRIEGREEEKMGGGMEVHKNRWIEEWNAGRENLEFNFRWTRRSLAVVGLFGLAVPILVYKGIVREFHMQDEDAGRPYRKFL
;
A
#
# COMPACT_ATOMS: atom_id res chain seq x y z
N SER A 1 -91.66 -10.54 -12.49
CA SER A 1 -91.60 -11.80 -13.27
C SER A 1 -91.37 -11.48 -14.74
N ARG A 2 -90.13 -11.66 -15.22
CA ARG A 2 -89.77 -12.13 -16.57
C ARG A 2 -88.29 -12.53 -16.56
N PRO A 3 -87.89 -13.66 -17.16
CA PRO A 3 -86.59 -14.29 -16.91
C PRO A 3 -85.67 -14.27 -18.15
N VAL A 4 -84.51 -14.94 -18.00
CA VAL A 4 -83.67 -15.59 -19.02
C VAL A 4 -82.44 -14.81 -19.51
N PHE A 5 -81.31 -15.07 -18.83
CA PHE A 5 -79.98 -15.01 -19.43
C PHE A 5 -79.68 -16.37 -20.10
N PRO A 6 -79.18 -16.42 -21.34
CA PRO A 6 -78.77 -17.68 -21.95
C PRO A 6 -77.38 -18.12 -21.44
N LYS A 7 -77.31 -19.36 -20.93
CA LYS A 7 -76.06 -20.11 -20.76
C LYS A 7 -75.50 -20.45 -22.14
N SER A 8 -74.21 -20.17 -22.37
CA SER A 8 -73.41 -20.78 -23.43
C SER A 8 -72.26 -21.57 -22.81
N SER A 9 -72.05 -22.76 -23.36
CA SER A 9 -71.29 -23.87 -22.79
C SER A 9 -70.01 -24.16 -23.58
N LYS A 10 -68.86 -24.19 -22.87
CA LYS A 10 -67.61 -24.96 -23.12
C LYS A 10 -66.82 -24.60 -24.41
N PRO A 11 -65.48 -24.78 -24.49
CA PRO A 11 -64.68 -25.80 -23.84
C PRO A 11 -63.43 -25.32 -23.07
N ASN A 12 -62.90 -26.25 -22.29
CA ASN A 12 -61.73 -26.13 -21.46
C ASN A 12 -60.47 -26.09 -22.32
N HIS A 13 -59.72 -24.98 -22.28
CA HIS A 13 -58.30 -24.97 -22.66
C HIS A 13 -57.44 -25.08 -21.39
N SER A 14 -57.58 -26.22 -20.71
CA SER A 14 -56.46 -26.78 -19.96
C SER A 14 -55.68 -27.64 -20.95
N LEU A 15 -54.35 -27.68 -20.81
CA LEU A 15 -53.37 -28.32 -21.69
C LEU A 15 -52.79 -27.40 -22.78
N ALA A 16 -51.86 -26.52 -22.39
CA ALA A 16 -50.59 -26.28 -23.10
C ALA A 16 -49.83 -25.06 -22.53
N VAL A 17 -49.49 -25.07 -21.23
CA VAL A 17 -48.43 -24.17 -20.70
C VAL A 17 -47.62 -24.96 -19.68
N SER A 18 -46.84 -25.92 -20.16
CA SER A 18 -45.85 -26.61 -19.34
C SER A 18 -44.80 -27.24 -20.24
N LEU A 19 -43.93 -26.41 -20.82
CA LEU A 19 -42.56 -26.74 -21.26
C LEU A 19 -42.04 -25.57 -22.10
N ALA A 20 -41.31 -24.63 -21.48
CA ALA A 20 -40.26 -23.81 -22.13
C ALA A 20 -39.87 -22.60 -21.27
N THR A 21 -39.50 -22.81 -20.00
CA THR A 21 -38.79 -21.75 -19.25
C THR A 21 -37.79 -22.36 -18.28
N SER A 22 -36.85 -23.16 -18.80
CA SER A 22 -35.76 -23.66 -17.94
C SER A 22 -34.51 -24.05 -18.75
N THR A 23 -33.97 -23.13 -19.55
CA THR A 23 -32.61 -23.29 -20.12
C THR A 23 -31.81 -21.99 -20.30
N HIS A 24 -32.35 -20.80 -20.01
CA HIS A 24 -31.63 -19.53 -20.24
C HIS A 24 -31.13 -18.79 -18.98
N PHE A 25 -31.25 -19.39 -17.78
CA PHE A 25 -30.80 -18.77 -16.52
C PHE A 25 -29.67 -19.54 -15.81
N ALA A 26 -28.83 -20.26 -16.55
CA ALA A 26 -27.80 -21.12 -15.94
C ALA A 26 -26.42 -21.07 -16.62
N SER A 27 -26.09 -20.02 -17.38
CA SER A 27 -24.78 -19.92 -18.06
C SER A 27 -24.05 -18.57 -17.91
N ARG A 28 -24.38 -17.74 -16.91
CA ARG A 28 -23.67 -16.47 -16.68
C ARG A 28 -23.15 -16.31 -15.25
N ARG A 29 -22.47 -17.33 -14.73
CA ARG A 29 -21.72 -17.23 -13.48
C ARG A 29 -20.47 -18.10 -13.51
N ILE A 30 -19.60 -17.88 -14.49
CA ILE A 30 -18.17 -18.19 -14.38
C ILE A 30 -17.45 -17.11 -15.22
N GLU A 31 -17.49 -15.86 -14.76
CA GLU A 31 -16.40 -14.95 -15.08
C GLU A 31 -15.28 -15.31 -14.11
N GLY A 32 -14.23 -15.93 -14.65
CA GLY A 32 -12.98 -16.13 -13.96
C GLY A 32 -12.45 -14.78 -13.52
N ARG A 33 -12.74 -14.41 -12.28
CA ARG A 33 -11.87 -13.55 -11.51
C ARG A 33 -10.62 -14.38 -11.31
N GLU A 34 -9.62 -14.15 -12.15
CA GLU A 34 -8.25 -14.53 -11.82
C GLU A 34 -7.97 -13.89 -10.46
N GLU A 35 -8.12 -14.69 -9.41
CA GLU A 35 -7.44 -14.43 -8.16
C GLU A 35 -5.97 -14.47 -8.50
N GLU A 36 -5.40 -13.29 -8.80
CA GLU A 36 -4.02 -13.03 -8.48
C GLU A 36 -3.85 -13.40 -7.00
N LYS A 37 -3.45 -14.65 -6.78
CA LYS A 37 -2.79 -15.08 -5.56
C LYS A 37 -1.45 -14.35 -5.51
N MET A 38 -1.49 -13.04 -5.28
CA MET A 38 -0.37 -12.34 -4.67
C MET A 38 -0.16 -13.05 -3.35
N GLY A 39 0.97 -13.76 -3.22
CA GLY A 39 1.25 -14.75 -2.18
C GLY A 39 1.02 -14.23 -0.76
N GLY A 40 -0.22 -14.32 -0.29
CA GLY A 40 -0.62 -14.09 1.11
C GLY A 40 -0.51 -15.41 1.88
N GLY A 41 0.69 -15.99 1.92
CA GLY A 41 0.97 -17.30 2.52
C GLY A 41 1.85 -17.24 3.76
N MET A 42 2.00 -16.07 4.39
CA MET A 42 2.75 -15.94 5.64
C MET A 42 1.74 -15.60 6.74
N GLU A 43 1.23 -16.64 7.42
CA GLU A 43 0.53 -16.51 8.71
C GLU A 43 1.52 -16.04 9.77
N VAL A 44 1.90 -14.76 9.67
CA VAL A 44 2.57 -14.02 10.72
C VAL A 44 1.45 -13.28 11.44
N HIS A 45 1.37 -13.41 12.77
CA HIS A 45 0.41 -12.65 13.57
C HIS A 45 0.55 -11.15 13.29
N LYS A 46 -0.36 -10.62 12.48
CA LYS A 46 -0.38 -9.21 12.07
C LYS A 46 -0.71 -8.35 13.29
N ASN A 47 0.32 -7.70 13.83
CA ASN A 47 0.14 -6.73 14.90
C ASN A 47 -0.17 -5.37 14.28
N ARG A 48 -1.41 -4.90 14.49
CA ARG A 48 -1.89 -3.61 13.97
C ARG A 48 -0.93 -2.45 14.31
N TRP A 49 -0.36 -2.42 15.50
CA TRP A 49 0.54 -1.34 15.91
C TRP A 49 1.88 -1.39 15.17
N ILE A 50 2.37 -2.58 14.82
CA ILE A 50 3.62 -2.77 14.07
C ILE A 50 3.40 -2.37 12.61
N GLU A 51 2.29 -2.79 12.01
CA GLU A 51 1.95 -2.46 10.63
C GLU A 51 1.69 -0.94 10.46
N GLU A 52 0.96 -0.31 11.39
CA GLU A 52 0.76 1.15 11.38
C GLU A 52 2.08 1.91 11.58
N TRP A 53 2.95 1.44 12.47
CA TRP A 53 4.28 2.04 12.66
C TRP A 53 5.17 1.90 11.43
N ASN A 54 5.18 0.71 10.81
CA ASN A 54 5.96 0.46 9.60
C ASN A 54 5.45 1.32 8.43
N ALA A 55 4.13 1.36 8.22
CA ALA A 55 3.49 2.23 7.22
C ALA A 55 3.80 3.72 7.44
N GLY A 56 3.87 4.16 8.71
CA GLY A 56 4.27 5.54 9.05
C GLY A 56 5.72 5.87 8.71
N ARG A 57 6.64 4.89 8.78
CA ARG A 57 8.05 5.06 8.37
C ARG A 57 8.21 5.09 6.88
N GLU A 58 7.52 4.19 6.18
CA GLU A 58 7.55 4.11 4.72
C GLU A 58 7.02 5.41 4.09
N ASN A 59 5.99 6.01 4.68
CA ASN A 59 5.37 7.25 4.20
C ASN A 59 5.90 8.53 4.87
N LEU A 60 7.06 8.46 5.52
CA LEU A 60 7.61 9.59 6.28
C LEU A 60 7.95 10.79 5.38
N GLU A 61 8.30 10.54 4.13
CA GLU A 61 8.57 11.58 3.12
C GLU A 61 7.38 12.50 2.84
N PHE A 62 6.15 11.98 2.84
CA PHE A 62 4.95 12.79 2.66
C PHE A 62 4.65 13.71 3.84
N ASN A 63 5.10 13.32 5.03
CA ASN A 63 4.89 14.07 6.27
C ASN A 63 6.05 15.04 6.55
N PHE A 64 7.14 14.96 5.77
CA PHE A 64 8.31 15.79 5.99
C PHE A 64 8.02 17.26 5.62
N ARG A 65 8.45 18.17 6.50
CA ARG A 65 8.27 19.61 6.32
C ARG A 65 9.59 20.33 6.53
N TRP A 66 9.88 21.27 5.64
CA TRP A 66 10.97 22.23 5.81
C TRP A 66 10.60 23.27 6.86
N THR A 67 11.08 23.03 8.08
CA THR A 67 10.91 23.91 9.24
C THR A 67 12.28 24.35 9.70
N ARG A 68 12.35 25.41 10.51
CA ARG A 68 13.62 25.86 11.09
C ARG A 68 14.31 24.74 11.89
N ARG A 69 13.52 23.91 12.58
CA ARG A 69 14.03 22.76 13.34
C ARG A 69 14.59 21.66 12.43
N SER A 70 13.89 21.26 11.38
CA SER A 70 14.39 20.23 10.46
C SER A 70 15.62 20.71 9.69
N LEU A 71 15.64 21.98 9.25
CA LEU A 71 16.83 22.59 8.66
C LEU A 71 18.02 22.63 9.62
N ALA A 72 17.80 22.96 10.89
CA ALA A 72 18.88 22.94 11.89
C ALA A 72 19.45 21.53 12.10
N VAL A 73 18.59 20.51 12.14
CA VAL A 73 19.03 19.10 12.27
C VAL A 73 19.82 18.67 11.04
N VAL A 74 19.32 18.97 9.85
CA VAL A 74 20.01 18.65 8.59
C VAL A 74 21.35 19.40 8.48
N GLY A 75 21.40 20.68 8.85
CA GLY A 75 22.64 21.46 8.84
C GLY A 75 23.67 20.96 9.86
N LEU A 76 23.22 20.60 11.07
CA LEU A 76 24.11 20.11 12.12
C LEU A 76 24.70 18.75 11.74
N PHE A 77 23.86 17.77 11.40
CA PHE A 77 24.34 16.40 11.14
C PHE A 77 24.82 16.20 9.70
N GLY A 78 24.24 16.89 8.72
CA GLY A 78 24.61 16.77 7.31
C GLY A 78 25.84 17.59 6.91
N LEU A 79 26.16 18.67 7.63
CA LEU A 79 27.32 19.52 7.32
C LEU A 79 28.27 19.67 8.51
N ALA A 80 27.77 20.19 9.63
CA ALA A 80 28.66 20.60 10.73
C ALA A 80 29.44 19.41 11.33
N VAL A 81 28.78 18.29 11.62
CA VAL A 81 29.43 17.10 12.19
C VAL A 81 30.51 16.54 11.25
N PRO A 82 30.24 16.24 9.95
CA PRO A 82 31.29 15.76 9.04
C PRO A 82 32.49 16.71 8.92
N ILE A 83 32.26 18.02 8.85
CA ILE A 83 33.33 19.01 8.73
C ILE A 83 34.18 19.07 10.01
N LEU A 84 33.53 19.06 11.18
CA LEU A 84 34.25 19.09 12.46
C LEU A 84 35.07 17.81 12.67
N VAL A 85 34.51 16.65 12.34
CA VAL A 85 35.22 15.37 12.39
C VAL A 85 36.45 15.41 11.47
N TYR A 86 36.29 15.86 10.23
CA TYR A 86 37.39 16.00 9.28
C TYR A 86 38.50 16.92 9.84
N LYS A 87 38.15 18.13 10.25
CA LYS A 87 39.12 19.09 10.78
C LYS A 87 39.79 18.60 12.06
N GLY A 88 39.06 17.89 12.93
CA GLY A 88 39.59 17.30 14.15
C GLY A 88 40.64 16.23 13.84
N ILE A 89 40.30 15.29 12.95
CA ILE A 89 41.20 14.21 12.53
C ILE A 89 42.43 14.77 11.84
N VAL A 90 42.25 15.68 10.87
CA VAL A 90 43.36 16.29 10.14
C VAL A 90 44.32 17.02 11.08
N ARG A 91 43.78 17.82 12.01
CA ARG A 91 44.59 18.51 13.02
C ARG A 91 45.37 17.52 13.90
N GLU A 92 44.72 16.46 14.36
CA GLU A 92 45.38 15.40 15.15
C GLU A 92 46.55 14.78 14.37
N PHE A 93 46.35 14.45 13.09
CA PHE A 93 47.42 13.91 12.25
C PHE A 93 48.56 14.90 12.02
N HIS A 94 48.27 16.19 11.87
CA HIS A 94 49.30 17.21 11.72
C HIS A 94 50.11 17.41 12.99
N MET A 95 49.47 17.38 14.16
CA MET A 95 50.19 17.44 15.44
C MET A 95 51.13 16.23 15.60
N GLN A 96 50.67 15.03 15.23
CA GLN A 96 51.50 13.83 15.26
C GLN A 96 52.66 13.87 14.25
N ASP A 97 52.42 14.40 13.04
CA ASP A 97 53.48 14.55 12.04
C ASP A 97 54.51 15.62 12.44
N GLU A 98 54.10 16.72 13.10
CA GLU A 98 55.00 17.73 13.69
C GLU A 98 55.87 17.13 14.79
N ASP A 99 55.28 16.41 15.74
CA ASP A 99 56.00 15.72 16.82
C ASP A 99 56.98 14.65 16.29
N ALA A 100 56.64 14.01 15.16
CA ALA A 100 57.46 13.02 14.49
C ALA A 100 58.50 13.61 13.51
N GLY A 101 58.55 14.93 13.35
CA GLY A 101 59.46 15.63 12.43
C GLY A 101 59.19 15.32 10.94
N ARG A 102 57.97 14.93 10.59
CA ARG A 102 57.56 14.56 9.23
C ARG A 102 56.99 15.78 8.49
N PRO A 103 57.17 15.86 7.16
CA PRO A 103 56.61 16.96 6.38
C PRO A 103 55.07 16.91 6.37
N TYR A 104 54.45 18.08 6.45
CA TYR A 104 52.99 18.25 6.47
C TYR A 104 52.34 17.60 5.25
N ARG A 105 51.42 16.65 5.48
CA ARG A 105 50.68 15.98 4.41
C ARG A 105 49.36 16.70 4.13
N LYS A 106 49.02 16.81 2.85
CA LYS A 106 47.70 17.28 2.43
C LYS A 106 46.73 16.10 2.48
N PHE A 107 45.86 16.13 3.48
CA PHE A 107 44.64 15.34 3.47
C PHE A 107 43.61 16.18 2.72
N LEU A 108 43.04 15.60 1.65
CA LEU A 108 42.16 16.19 0.61
C LEU A 108 42.64 17.50 -0.06
#